data_AF-A0A659UT00-F1
#
_entry.id   AF-A0A659UT00-F1
#
_cell.length_a   1.000
_cell.length_b   1.000
_cell.length_c   1.000
_cell.angle_alpha   90.00
_cell.angle_beta   90.00
_cell.angle_gamma   90.00
#
_symmetry.space_group_name_H-M   'P 1'
#
loop_
_entity.id
_entity.type
_entity.pdbx_description
1 polymer ?
#
loop_
_entity_poly.entity_id
_entity_poly.type
_entity_poly.pdbx_seq_one_letter_code
_entity_poly.pdbx_strand_id
1 'polypeptide(L)'
;MSEAQSHSHLWPGVPLALGSAALFGATPPLSKLLLGSVSPFMLAGLLYLGAGIGLALYRLLRGRQAGAGEARLAAGDIPWLALAIGMGGIVGPVLLMFGLTLNTASSSALLLNLEGLATMAIAWLVYRENVDRRLLFGAFAILAGALLLSWAGQGVAF
;
A
#
# COMPACT_ATOMS: atom_id res chain seq x y z
N MET A 1 -30.37 -18.67 -28.66
CA MET A 1 -28.92 -18.55 -28.45
C MET A 1 -28.63 -17.15 -27.95
N SER A 2 -28.53 -16.97 -26.64
CA SER A 2 -28.02 -15.74 -26.01
C SER A 2 -27.59 -16.15 -24.59
N GLU A 3 -26.34 -16.56 -24.46
CA GLU A 3 -25.74 -16.90 -23.17
C GLU A 3 -25.67 -15.63 -22.31
N ALA A 4 -26.31 -15.68 -21.16
CA ALA A 4 -26.12 -14.73 -20.08
C ALA A 4 -24.65 -14.83 -19.61
N GLN A 5 -23.83 -13.85 -19.97
CA GLN A 5 -22.47 -13.73 -19.47
C GLN A 5 -22.50 -13.50 -17.96
N SER A 6 -22.10 -14.55 -17.25
CA SER A 6 -22.06 -14.69 -15.81
C SER A 6 -21.22 -13.57 -15.15
N HIS A 7 -21.76 -12.93 -14.12
CA HIS A 7 -21.10 -11.95 -13.24
C HIS A 7 -20.04 -12.61 -12.33
N SER A 8 -19.25 -13.57 -12.85
CA SER A 8 -18.24 -14.33 -12.11
C SER A 8 -16.90 -13.60 -11.92
N HIS A 9 -16.72 -12.43 -12.55
CA HIS A 9 -15.43 -11.70 -12.54
C HIS A 9 -15.07 -11.04 -11.20
N LEU A 10 -16.02 -10.89 -10.26
CA LEU A 10 -15.78 -10.19 -8.99
C LEU A 10 -15.35 -11.13 -7.85
N TRP A 11 -15.54 -12.44 -8.02
CA TRP A 11 -15.19 -13.44 -7.02
C TRP A 11 -13.93 -14.21 -7.47
N PRO A 12 -12.88 -14.34 -6.64
CA PRO A 12 -12.76 -13.90 -5.24
C PRO A 12 -12.14 -12.49 -5.07
N GLY A 13 -12.06 -11.67 -6.13
CA GLY A 13 -11.35 -10.39 -6.09
C GLY A 13 -11.86 -9.38 -5.05
N VAL A 14 -13.17 -9.19 -4.95
CA VAL A 14 -13.79 -8.25 -3.99
C VAL A 14 -13.50 -8.60 -2.53
N PRO A 15 -13.76 -9.82 -2.04
CA PRO A 15 -13.45 -10.15 -0.64
C PRO A 15 -11.94 -10.08 -0.33
N LEU A 16 -11.07 -10.39 -1.29
CA LEU A 16 -9.62 -10.23 -1.13
C LEU A 16 -9.22 -8.76 -1.00
N ALA A 17 -9.81 -7.87 -1.82
CA ALA A 17 -9.55 -6.44 -1.75
C ALA A 17 -10.03 -5.83 -0.41
N LEU A 18 -11.22 -6.20 0.05
CA LEU A 18 -11.73 -5.76 1.35
C LEU A 18 -10.87 -6.28 2.52
N GLY A 19 -10.45 -7.54 2.46
CA GLY A 19 -9.53 -8.12 3.44
C GLY A 19 -8.19 -7.39 3.48
N SER A 20 -7.63 -7.08 2.31
CA SER A 20 -6.39 -6.30 2.19
C SER A 20 -6.55 -4.89 2.77
N ALA A 21 -7.65 -4.20 2.46
CA ALA A 21 -7.94 -2.87 2.99
C ALA A 21 -8.05 -2.86 4.53
N ALA A 22 -8.71 -3.87 5.11
CA ALA A 22 -8.82 -4.01 6.56
C ALA A 22 -7.45 -4.26 7.22
N LEU A 23 -6.64 -5.16 6.66
CA LEU A 23 -5.29 -5.45 7.17
C LEU A 23 -4.36 -4.24 7.03
N PHE A 24 -4.43 -3.53 5.91
CA PHE A 24 -3.67 -2.30 5.69
C PHE A 24 -4.06 -1.22 6.70
N GLY A 25 -5.36 -0.95 6.87
CA GLY A 25 -5.86 0.02 7.84
C GLY A 25 -5.56 -0.34 9.31
N ALA A 26 -5.47 -1.62 9.65
CA ALA A 26 -5.09 -2.09 10.98
C ALA A 26 -3.57 -1.97 11.26
N THR A 27 -2.75 -1.86 10.22
CA THR A 27 -1.28 -1.85 10.37
C THR A 27 -0.76 -0.65 11.18
N PRO A 28 -1.17 0.61 10.92
CA PRO A 28 -0.75 1.76 11.72
C PRO A 28 -1.11 1.68 13.22
N PRO A 29 -2.36 1.40 13.64
CA PRO A 29 -2.68 1.33 15.07
C PRO A 29 -1.96 0.17 15.77
N LEU A 30 -1.85 -1.01 15.14
CA LEU A 30 -1.10 -2.12 15.71
C LEU A 30 0.39 -1.79 15.81
N SER A 31 0.99 -1.21 14.77
CA SER A 31 2.41 -0.83 14.78
C SER A 31 2.70 0.21 15.86
N LYS A 32 1.80 1.18 16.08
CA LYS A 32 1.95 2.19 17.13
C LYS A 32 2.02 1.57 18.54
N LEU A 33 1.28 0.49 18.81
CA LEU A 33 1.36 -0.23 20.07
C LEU A 33 2.75 -0.89 20.27
N LEU A 34 3.33 -1.43 19.20
CA LEU A 34 4.64 -2.09 19.25
C LEU A 34 5.81 -1.10 19.30
N LEU A 35 5.64 0.12 18.78
CA LEU A 35 6.68 1.17 18.84
C LEU A 35 6.99 1.65 20.27
N GLY A 36 6.17 1.31 21.26
CA GLY A 36 6.48 1.56 22.68
C GLY A 36 7.60 0.66 23.23
N SER A 37 7.88 -0.48 22.59
CA SER A 37 8.86 -1.47 23.05
C SER A 37 9.90 -1.86 21.99
N VAL A 38 9.65 -1.56 20.72
CA VAL A 38 10.51 -1.90 19.57
C VAL A 38 10.91 -0.63 18.82
N SER A 39 12.17 -0.52 18.42
CA SER A 39 12.64 0.64 17.65
C SER A 39 11.99 0.71 16.25
N PRO A 40 11.79 1.90 15.67
CA PRO A 40 11.16 2.07 14.35
C PRO A 40 11.82 1.24 13.24
N PHE A 41 13.16 1.22 13.22
CA PHE A 41 13.93 0.49 12.22
C PHE A 41 13.74 -1.02 12.36
N MET A 42 13.75 -1.54 13.59
CA MET A 42 13.54 -2.96 13.86
C MET A 42 12.12 -3.39 13.51
N LEU A 43 11.11 -2.57 13.85
CA LEU A 43 9.72 -2.86 13.53
C LEU A 43 9.47 -2.89 12.01
N ALA A 44 10.05 -1.93 11.26
CA ALA A 44 10.00 -1.94 9.80
C ALA A 44 10.60 -3.24 9.22
N GLY A 45 11.77 -3.64 9.73
CA GLY A 45 12.41 -4.90 9.33
C GLY A 45 11.57 -6.13 9.66
N LEU A 46 10.93 -6.16 10.83
CA LEU A 46 10.10 -7.29 11.27
C LEU A 46 8.83 -7.43 10.42
N LEU A 47 8.19 -6.32 10.07
CA LEU A 47 7.01 -6.31 9.19
C LEU A 47 7.36 -6.84 7.79
N TYR A 48 8.48 -6.40 7.22
CA TYR A 48 8.93 -6.87 5.91
C TYR A 48 9.43 -8.31 5.92
N LEU A 49 10.11 -8.74 6.99
CA LEU A 49 10.48 -10.13 7.17
C LEU A 49 9.24 -11.02 7.26
N GLY A 50 8.23 -10.61 8.03
CA GLY A 50 6.95 -11.29 8.13
C GLY A 50 6.24 -11.40 6.78
N ALA A 51 6.20 -10.31 5.99
CA ALA A 51 5.65 -10.32 4.64
C ALA A 51 6.42 -11.29 3.71
N GLY A 52 7.75 -11.29 3.78
CA GLY A 52 8.62 -12.19 3.03
C GLY A 52 8.37 -13.67 3.37
N ILE A 53 8.28 -13.99 4.65
CA ILE A 53 7.96 -15.36 5.13
C ILE A 53 6.55 -15.77 4.67
N GLY A 54 5.56 -14.88 4.81
CA GLY A 54 4.20 -15.14 4.36
C GLY A 54 4.12 -15.42 2.86
N LEU A 55 4.82 -14.63 2.05
CA LEU A 55 4.90 -14.84 0.60
C LEU A 55 5.64 -16.13 0.25
N ALA A 56 6.75 -16.45 0.95
CA ALA A 56 7.49 -17.68 0.75
C ALA A 56 6.63 -18.92 1.05
N LEU A 57 5.88 -18.89 2.16
CA LEU A 57 4.95 -19.96 2.54
C LEU A 57 3.82 -20.08 1.51
N TYR A 58 3.24 -18.96 1.09
CA TYR A 58 2.20 -18.95 0.06
C TYR A 58 2.70 -19.55 -1.27
N ARG A 59 3.92 -19.21 -1.69
CA ARG A 59 4.57 -19.79 -2.87
C ARG A 59 4.80 -21.28 -2.70
N LEU A 60 5.25 -21.73 -1.53
CA LEU A 60 5.44 -23.15 -1.24
C LEU A 60 4.12 -23.94 -1.32
N LEU A 61 3.04 -23.39 -0.76
CA LEU A 61 1.71 -24.01 -0.78
C LEU A 61 1.09 -24.07 -2.18
N ARG A 62 1.35 -23.09 -3.04
CA ARG A 62 0.89 -23.08 -4.45
C ARG A 62 1.74 -23.95 -5.39
N GLY A 63 2.94 -24.34 -4.98
CA GLY A 63 3.82 -25.21 -5.75
C GLY A 63 4.08 -24.73 -7.18
N ARG A 64 4.14 -25.65 -8.16
CA ARG A 64 4.50 -25.37 -9.56
C ARG A 64 3.51 -24.45 -10.30
N GLN A 65 2.29 -24.29 -9.80
CA GLN A 65 1.30 -23.38 -10.37
C GLN A 65 1.64 -21.90 -10.08
N ALA A 66 2.46 -21.61 -9.07
CA ALA A 66 2.90 -20.26 -8.77
C ALA A 66 3.83 -19.66 -9.85
N GLY A 67 4.58 -20.50 -10.57
CA GLY A 67 5.54 -20.06 -11.59
C GLY A 67 5.01 -20.12 -13.04
N ALA A 68 3.78 -20.59 -13.25
CA ALA A 68 3.19 -20.75 -14.57
C ALA A 68 2.66 -19.39 -15.08
N GLY A 69 3.57 -18.53 -15.56
CA GLY A 69 3.21 -17.25 -16.20
C GLY A 69 4.00 -16.02 -15.74
N GLU A 70 4.88 -16.14 -14.75
CA GLU A 70 5.77 -15.03 -14.35
C GLU A 70 6.96 -14.91 -15.31
N ALA A 71 7.24 -13.67 -15.75
CA ALA A 71 8.43 -13.38 -16.55
C ALA A 71 9.70 -13.69 -15.74
N ARG A 72 10.70 -14.31 -16.39
CA ARG A 72 11.99 -14.58 -15.75
C ARG A 72 12.72 -13.26 -15.51
N LEU A 73 13.20 -13.06 -14.28
CA LEU A 73 13.99 -11.89 -13.93
C LEU A 73 15.29 -11.89 -14.75
N ALA A 74 15.48 -10.89 -15.60
CA ALA A 74 16.69 -10.72 -16.39
C ALA A 74 17.73 -9.93 -15.59
N ALA A 75 19.01 -10.10 -15.92
CA ALA A 75 20.09 -9.35 -15.26
C ALA A 75 19.94 -7.82 -15.43
N GLY A 76 19.30 -7.38 -16.53
CA GLY A 76 18.98 -5.98 -16.77
C GLY A 76 17.90 -5.40 -15.84
N ASP A 77 17.08 -6.25 -15.21
CA ASP A 77 16.02 -5.83 -14.28
C ASP A 77 16.54 -5.63 -12.85
N ILE A 78 17.69 -6.23 -12.52
CA ILE A 78 18.32 -6.18 -11.20
C ILE A 78 18.51 -4.74 -10.69
N PRO A 79 19.09 -3.78 -11.45
CA PRO A 79 19.26 -2.42 -10.94
C PRO A 79 17.91 -1.73 -10.64
N TRP A 80 16.89 -1.94 -11.47
CA TRP A 80 15.55 -1.41 -11.23
C TRP A 80 14.87 -2.05 -10.02
N LEU A 81 15.02 -3.37 -9.87
CA LEU A 81 14.52 -4.10 -8.71
C LEU A 81 15.22 -3.65 -7.44
N ALA A 82 16.54 -3.47 -7.47
CA ALA A 82 17.31 -2.96 -6.33
C ALA A 82 16.87 -1.55 -5.93
N LEU A 83 16.61 -0.68 -6.91
CA LEU A 83 16.08 0.67 -6.64
C LEU A 83 14.67 0.60 -6.03
N ALA A 84 13.79 -0.25 -6.55
CA ALA A 84 12.45 -0.44 -6.01
C ALA A 84 12.46 -0.99 -4.57
N ILE A 85 13.33 -1.95 -4.28
CA ILE A 85 13.53 -2.48 -2.92
C ILE A 85 14.13 -1.41 -2.01
N GLY A 86 15.13 -0.66 -2.47
CA GLY A 86 15.76 0.40 -1.67
C GLY A 86 14.77 1.50 -1.30
N MET A 87 14.07 2.04 -2.29
CA MET A 87 13.12 3.14 -2.08
C MET A 87 11.82 2.66 -1.41
N GLY A 88 11.17 1.66 -1.98
CA GLY A 88 9.86 1.19 -1.54
C GLY A 88 9.92 0.21 -0.37
N GLY A 89 10.93 -0.65 -0.32
CA GLY A 89 11.03 -1.71 0.70
C GLY A 89 11.84 -1.34 1.93
N ILE A 90 12.74 -0.36 1.85
CA ILE A 90 13.58 0.07 2.98
C ILE A 90 13.24 1.49 3.40
N VAL A 91 13.41 2.47 2.51
CA VAL A 91 13.22 3.89 2.85
C VAL A 91 11.76 4.16 3.24
N GLY A 92 10.79 3.71 2.45
CA GLY A 92 9.35 3.88 2.73
C GLY A 92 8.93 3.39 4.12
N PRO A 93 9.14 2.12 4.48
CA PRO A 93 8.73 1.56 5.77
C PRO A 93 9.46 2.18 6.95
N VAL A 94 10.75 2.50 6.82
CA VAL A 94 11.51 3.18 7.86
C VAL A 94 10.93 4.57 8.09
N LEU A 95 10.75 5.37 7.04
CA LEU A 95 10.13 6.69 7.13
C LEU A 95 8.70 6.61 7.68
N LEU A 96 7.93 5.58 7.32
CA LEU A 96 6.61 5.37 7.86
C LEU A 96 6.66 5.12 9.38
N MET A 97 7.52 4.23 9.86
CA MET A 97 7.65 3.95 11.29
C MET A 97 8.13 5.18 12.07
N PHE A 98 9.03 5.99 11.51
CA PHE A 98 9.40 7.28 12.07
C PHE A 98 8.24 8.29 12.05
N GLY A 99 7.48 8.39 10.96
CA GLY A 99 6.28 9.23 10.91
C GLY A 99 5.27 8.83 11.97
N LEU A 100 5.14 7.51 12.21
CA LEU A 100 4.29 6.95 13.24
C LEU A 100 4.76 7.28 14.66
N THR A 101 6.05 7.53 14.93
CA THR A 101 6.48 7.99 16.26
C THR A 101 6.12 9.46 16.47
N LEU A 102 6.20 10.27 15.42
CA LEU A 102 5.94 11.72 15.44
C LEU A 102 4.44 12.07 15.43
N ASN A 103 3.59 11.20 14.90
CA ASN A 103 2.16 11.44 14.77
C ASN A 103 1.29 10.43 15.55
N THR A 104 0.00 10.72 15.66
CA THR A 104 -0.99 9.74 16.14
C THR A 104 -1.19 8.63 15.10
N ALA A 105 -1.68 7.47 15.54
CA ALA A 105 -1.98 6.36 14.64
C ALA A 105 -3.08 6.73 13.62
N SER A 106 -4.07 7.52 14.03
CA SER A 106 -5.17 7.98 13.18
C SER A 106 -4.69 8.96 12.11
N SER A 107 -3.89 9.98 12.47
CA SER A 107 -3.31 10.92 11.50
C SER A 107 -2.41 10.21 10.50
N SER A 108 -1.59 9.27 10.97
CA SER A 108 -0.71 8.49 10.09
C SER A 108 -1.49 7.60 9.12
N ALA A 109 -2.54 6.91 9.60
CA ALA A 109 -3.41 6.11 8.74
C ALA A 109 -4.13 6.96 7.68
N LEU A 110 -4.52 8.20 8.02
CA LEU A 110 -5.08 9.15 7.05
C LEU A 110 -4.06 9.56 5.99
N LEU A 111 -2.83 9.87 6.40
CA LEU A 111 -1.75 10.23 5.48
C LEU A 111 -1.40 9.08 4.52
N LEU A 112 -1.41 7.82 4.99
CA LEU A 112 -1.22 6.64 4.13
C LEU A 112 -2.31 6.53 3.04
N ASN A 113 -3.54 6.98 3.28
CA ASN A 113 -4.57 7.00 2.23
C ASN A 113 -4.25 8.00 1.10
N LEU A 114 -3.38 8.98 1.36
CA LEU A 114 -2.91 9.94 0.36
C LEU A 114 -1.76 9.38 -0.51
N GLU A 115 -1.17 8.24 -0.14
CA GLU A 115 -0.12 7.58 -0.94
C GLU A 115 -0.60 7.27 -2.36
N GLY A 116 -1.86 6.83 -2.51
CA GLY A 116 -2.46 6.57 -3.82
C GLY A 116 -2.53 7.83 -4.69
N LEU A 117 -2.75 8.99 -4.07
CA LEU A 117 -2.79 10.28 -4.77
C LEU A 117 -1.39 10.75 -5.16
N ALA A 118 -0.40 10.53 -4.28
CA ALA A 118 1.00 10.80 -4.60
C ALA A 118 1.47 9.90 -5.77
N THR A 119 1.12 8.61 -5.74
CA THR A 119 1.41 7.67 -6.84
C THR A 119 0.76 8.12 -8.15
N MET A 120 -0.51 8.52 -8.10
CA MET A 120 -1.22 9.08 -9.26
C MET A 120 -0.55 10.36 -9.78
N ALA A 121 -0.11 11.26 -8.90
CA ALA A 121 0.58 12.48 -9.30
C ALA A 121 1.91 12.18 -9.99
N ILE A 122 2.66 11.19 -9.51
CA ILE A 122 3.90 10.73 -10.17
C ILE A 122 3.58 10.16 -11.56
N ALA A 123 2.57 9.29 -11.68
CA ALA A 123 2.14 8.74 -12.97
C ALA A 123 1.77 9.84 -13.97
N TRP A 124 1.03 10.84 -13.52
CA TRP A 124 0.62 11.96 -14.36
C TRP A 124 1.77 12.89 -14.75
N LEU A 125 2.65 13.25 -13.81
CA LEU A 125 3.70 14.24 -14.05
C LEU A 125 4.95 13.65 -14.74
N VAL A 126 5.39 12.47 -14.29
CA VAL A 126 6.63 11.84 -14.75
C VAL A 126 6.37 10.99 -15.99
N TYR A 127 5.36 10.13 -15.93
CA TYR A 127 5.05 9.21 -17.03
C TYR A 127 4.09 9.81 -18.05
N ARG A 128 3.50 10.98 -17.76
CA ARG A 128 2.55 11.68 -18.63
C ARG A 128 1.36 10.79 -19.02
N GLU A 129 0.96 9.89 -18.12
CA GLU A 129 -0.23 9.08 -18.32
C GLU A 129 -1.48 9.97 -18.31
N ASN A 130 -2.45 9.66 -19.16
CA ASN A 130 -3.68 10.44 -19.25
C ASN A 130 -4.53 10.23 -18.01
N VAL A 131 -4.76 11.31 -17.28
CA VAL A 131 -5.65 11.33 -16.13
C VAL A 131 -7.02 11.81 -16.57
N ASP A 132 -7.99 10.90 -16.54
CA ASP A 132 -9.37 11.22 -16.87
C ASP A 132 -10.06 12.03 -15.76
N ARG A 133 -11.09 12.81 -16.14
CA ARG A 133 -11.89 13.61 -15.19
C ARG A 133 -12.44 12.77 -14.04
N ARG A 134 -12.86 11.53 -14.31
CA ARG A 134 -13.39 10.61 -13.29
C ARG A 134 -12.34 10.28 -12.23
N LEU A 135 -11.08 10.09 -12.64
CA LEU A 135 -9.99 9.80 -11.73
C LEU A 135 -9.65 11.03 -10.87
N LEU A 136 -9.68 12.24 -11.46
CA LEU A 136 -9.52 13.50 -10.71
C LEU A 136 -10.63 13.70 -9.68
N PHE A 137 -11.89 13.42 -10.02
CA PHE A 137 -12.99 13.51 -9.05
C PHE A 137 -12.82 12.52 -7.90
N GLY A 138 -12.33 11.30 -8.18
CA GLY A 138 -12.00 10.32 -7.15
C GLY A 138 -10.89 10.82 -6.22
N ALA A 139 -9.78 11.31 -6.78
CA ALA A 139 -8.68 11.89 -6.01
C ALA A 139 -9.14 13.09 -5.16
N PHE A 140 -9.94 13.99 -5.73
CA PHE A 140 -10.52 15.12 -5.01
C PHE A 140 -11.41 14.68 -3.84
N ALA A 141 -12.25 13.67 -4.04
CA ALA A 141 -13.10 13.13 -2.98
C ALA A 141 -12.28 12.53 -1.83
N ILE A 142 -11.18 11.82 -2.14
CA ILE A 142 -10.26 11.29 -1.13
C ILE A 142 -9.58 12.43 -0.36
N LEU A 143 -9.08 13.47 -1.05
CA LEU A 143 -8.48 14.65 -0.39
C LEU A 143 -9.48 15.35 0.52
N ALA A 144 -10.69 15.60 0.03
CA ALA A 144 -11.74 16.25 0.80
C ALA A 144 -12.09 15.44 2.04
N GLY A 145 -12.23 14.12 1.92
CA GLY A 145 -12.46 13.22 3.05
C GLY A 145 -11.32 13.25 4.07
N ALA A 146 -10.07 13.22 3.61
CA ALA A 146 -8.90 13.31 4.49
C ALA A 146 -8.84 14.65 5.24
N LEU A 147 -9.11 15.78 4.55
CA LEU A 147 -9.16 17.11 5.16
C LEU A 147 -10.28 17.22 6.19
N LEU A 148 -11.48 16.74 5.85
CA LEU A 148 -12.62 16.76 6.76
C LEU A 148 -12.37 15.91 8.01
N LEU A 149 -11.78 14.72 7.86
CA LEU A 149 -11.52 13.83 9.00
C LEU A 149 -10.30 14.27 9.83
N SER A 150 -9.32 14.92 9.21
CA SER A 150 -8.17 15.51 9.91
C SER A 150 -8.55 16.80 10.66
N TRP A 151 -9.71 17.39 10.36
CA TRP A 151 -10.14 18.62 11.00
C TRP A 151 -10.68 18.35 12.41
N ALA A 152 -9.81 18.54 13.41
CA ALA A 152 -10.14 18.39 14.83
C ALA A 152 -10.82 19.64 15.46
N GLY A 153 -11.39 20.54 14.66
CA GLY A 153 -12.00 21.79 15.16
C GLY A 153 -11.02 22.85 15.70
N GLN A 154 -9.70 22.62 15.69
CA GLN A 154 -8.68 23.56 16.21
C GLN A 154 -7.67 24.09 15.17
N GLY A 155 -8.00 24.02 13.88
CA GLY A 155 -7.09 24.47 12.81
C GLY A 155 -6.08 23.39 12.40
N VAL A 156 -5.54 23.53 11.19
CA VAL A 156 -4.59 22.58 10.60
C VAL A 156 -3.22 22.84 11.22
N ALA A 157 -2.84 22.04 12.23
CA ALA A 157 -1.51 22.08 12.82
C ALA A 157 -0.70 20.89 12.27
N PHE A 158 0.39 21.22 11.56
CA PHE A 158 1.40 20.26 11.10
C PHE A 158 2.41 19.99 12.21
#